data_AF-A0A411ZUK0-F1
#
_entry.id   AF-A0A411ZUK0-F1
#
_cell.length_a   1.000
_cell.length_b   1.000
_cell.length_c   1.000
_cell.angle_alpha   90.00
_cell.angle_beta   90.00
_cell.angle_gamma   90.00
#
_symmetry.space_group_name_H-M   'P 1'
#
loop_
_entity.id
_entity.type
_entity.pdbx_description
1 polymer ?
#
loop_
_entity_poly.entity_id
_entity_poly.type
_entity_poly.pdbx_seq_one_letter_code
_entity_poly.pdbx_strand_id
1 'polypeptide(L)'
;MRRMTSIKLPVSASVERDSEGFRTENITWQDAIPATVRDATRREQAMANQAGYTISQIYETRFYEDQNILMDEADGQIYDIRQVTISGTGFALDCTRRTPGRGY
;
A
#
# COMPACT_ATOMS: atom_id res chain seq x y z
N MET A 1 3.75 -13.07 10.72
CA MET A 1 4.60 -14.09 10.05
C MET A 1 5.02 -13.50 8.71
N ARG A 2 6.27 -13.68 8.25
CA ARG A 2 6.71 -13.14 6.94
C ARG A 2 6.25 -14.09 5.83
N ARG A 3 5.65 -13.54 4.76
CA ARG A 3 5.28 -14.28 3.54
C ARG A 3 5.84 -13.57 2.30
N MET A 4 6.12 -14.33 1.24
CA MET A 4 6.37 -13.75 -0.09
C MET A 4 5.05 -13.33 -0.72
N THR A 5 5.06 -12.22 -1.45
CA THR A 5 3.93 -11.75 -2.26
C THR A 5 4.43 -10.96 -3.47
N SER A 6 3.51 -10.47 -4.29
CA SER A 6 3.77 -9.45 -5.30
C SER A 6 2.87 -8.25 -5.06
N ILE A 7 3.44 -7.05 -5.21
CA ILE A 7 2.72 -5.80 -5.10
C ILE A 7 2.64 -5.10 -6.44
N LYS A 8 1.62 -4.28 -6.64
CA LYS A 8 1.52 -3.37 -7.77
C LYS A 8 1.42 -1.94 -7.29
N LEU A 9 2.11 -1.05 -7.98
CA LEU A 9 2.01 0.39 -7.78
C LEU A 9 1.14 1.00 -8.90
N PRO A 10 0.44 2.12 -8.62
CA PRO A 10 -0.30 2.83 -9.65
C PRO A 10 0.60 3.46 -10.72
N VAL A 11 0.06 3.50 -11.94
CA VAL A 11 0.61 4.27 -13.06
C VAL A 11 -0.28 5.48 -13.37
N SER A 12 -1.60 5.28 -13.34
CA SER A 12 -2.57 6.34 -13.62
C SER A 12 -3.91 6.04 -12.97
N ALA A 13 -4.68 7.08 -12.65
CA ALA A 13 -6.05 6.95 -12.18
C ALA A 13 -6.99 7.79 -13.06
N SER A 14 -8.15 7.23 -13.39
CA SER A 14 -9.25 7.96 -14.02
C SER A 14 -10.49 7.90 -13.14
N VAL A 15 -11.34 8.91 -13.26
CA VAL A 15 -12.58 9.00 -12.50
C VAL A 15 -13.72 9.00 -13.49
N GLU A 16 -14.56 7.97 -13.41
CA GLU A 16 -15.80 7.90 -14.15
C GLU A 16 -16.95 8.32 -13.23
N ARG A 17 -17.95 8.97 -13.82
CA ARG A 17 -19.21 9.27 -13.14
C ARG A 17 -20.32 8.53 -13.84
N ASP A 18 -21.08 7.75 -13.09
CA ASP A 18 -22.27 7.10 -13.63
C ASP A 18 -23.42 8.11 -13.82
N SER A 19 -24.51 7.63 -14.42
CA SER A 19 -25.71 8.43 -14.66
C SER A 19 -26.40 8.95 -13.40
N GLU A 20 -26.09 8.35 -12.24
CA GLU A 20 -26.61 8.75 -10.93
C GLU A 20 -25.66 9.72 -10.20
N GLY A 21 -24.51 10.02 -10.80
CA GLY A 21 -23.51 10.98 -10.30
C GLY A 21 -22.52 10.38 -9.31
N PHE A 22 -22.53 9.06 -9.06
CA PHE A 22 -21.53 8.41 -8.23
C PHE A 22 -20.19 8.36 -8.96
N ARG A 23 -19.10 8.57 -8.20
CA ARG A 23 -17.73 8.52 -8.71
C ARG A 23 -17.18 7.11 -8.57
N THR A 24 -16.71 6.55 -9.67
CA THR A 24 -15.91 5.32 -9.69
C THR A 24 -14.49 5.67 -10.08
N GLU A 25 -13.53 5.27 -9.25
CA GLU A 25 -12.11 5.47 -9.54
C GLU A 25 -11.54 4.20 -10.18
N ASN A 26 -11.04 4.35 -11.40
CA ASN A 26 -10.40 3.29 -12.16
C ASN A 26 -8.89 3.51 -12.11
N ILE A 27 -8.17 2.56 -11.50
CA ILE A 27 -6.74 2.65 -11.28
C ILE A 27 -6.06 1.69 -12.22
N THR A 28 -5.14 2.22 -13.03
CA THR A 28 -4.25 1.42 -13.86
C THR A 28 -3.01 1.09 -13.04
N TRP A 29 -2.76 -0.20 -12.88
CA TRP A 29 -1.65 -0.74 -12.11
C TRP A 29 -0.52 -1.18 -13.03
N GLN A 30 0.72 -1.06 -12.57
CA GLN A 30 1.87 -1.58 -13.30
C GLN A 30 2.02 -3.10 -13.14
N ASP A 31 3.09 -3.63 -13.71
CA ASP A 31 3.49 -5.02 -13.54
C ASP A 31 3.79 -5.37 -12.08
N ALA A 32 3.68 -6.65 -11.77
CA ALA A 32 3.91 -7.20 -10.45
C ALA A 32 5.37 -6.99 -10.01
N ILE A 33 5.55 -6.41 -8.82
CA ILE A 33 6.86 -6.26 -8.17
C ILE A 33 6.98 -7.30 -7.05
N PRO A 34 8.03 -8.14 -7.05
CA PRO A 34 8.27 -9.08 -5.97
C PRO A 34 8.47 -8.36 -4.63
N ALA A 35 7.77 -8.81 -3.60
CA ALA A 35 7.85 -8.27 -2.25
C ALA A 35 7.77 -9.37 -1.19
N THR A 36 8.08 -8.99 0.05
CA THR A 36 7.70 -9.78 1.22
C THR A 36 6.83 -8.93 2.12
N VAL A 37 5.85 -9.54 2.78
CA VAL A 37 4.95 -8.83 3.69
C VAL A 37 4.91 -9.53 5.04
N ARG A 38 4.76 -8.73 6.09
CA ARG A 38 4.49 -9.19 7.45
C ARG A 38 3.55 -8.22 8.15
N ASP A 39 2.89 -8.71 9.18
CA ASP A 39 2.15 -7.87 10.11
C ASP A 39 3.11 -6.95 10.88
N ALA A 40 2.66 -5.73 11.14
CA ALA A 40 3.32 -4.83 12.06
C ALA A 40 3.23 -5.39 13.49
N THR A 41 4.34 -5.37 14.21
CA THR A 41 4.37 -5.74 15.62
C THR A 41 3.68 -4.68 16.47
N ARG A 42 3.25 -5.04 17.69
CA ARG A 42 2.65 -4.08 18.65
C ARG A 42 3.55 -2.88 18.93
N ARG A 43 4.88 -3.10 18.96
CA ARG A 43 5.86 -2.03 19.17
C ARG A 43 5.89 -1.06 17.99
N GLU A 44 5.93 -1.58 16.77
CA GLU A 44 5.92 -0.76 15.55
C GLU A 44 4.61 0.02 15.42
N GLN A 45 3.47 -0.62 15.71
CA GLN A 45 2.17 0.06 15.76
C GLN A 45 2.14 1.21 16.78
N ALA A 46 2.68 1.00 17.98
CA ALA A 46 2.77 2.04 19.00
C ALA A 46 3.67 3.20 18.57
N MET A 47 4.81 2.91 17.93
CA MET A 47 5.70 3.93 17.38
C MET A 47 5.04 4.75 16.27
N ALA A 48 4.38 4.08 15.32
CA ALA A 48 3.62 4.74 14.25
C ALA A 48 2.54 5.67 14.83
N ASN A 49 1.80 5.19 15.83
CA ASN A 49 0.76 5.99 16.48
C ASN A 49 1.34 7.25 17.15
N GLN A 50 2.51 7.15 17.78
CA GLN A 50 3.21 8.31 18.34
C GLN A 50 3.67 9.30 17.25
N ALA A 51 3.97 8.81 16.05
CA ALA A 51 4.28 9.62 14.88
C ALA A 51 3.04 10.14 14.13
N GLY A 52 1.82 9.81 14.57
CA GLY A 52 0.57 10.35 14.03
C GLY A 52 -0.07 9.53 12.90
N TYR A 53 0.36 8.28 12.68
CA TYR A 53 -0.26 7.39 11.69
C TYR A 53 -0.42 5.96 12.22
N THR A 54 -1.19 5.13 11.52
CA THR A 54 -1.42 3.72 11.90
C THR A 54 -0.79 2.80 10.88
N ILE A 55 -0.37 1.61 11.30
CA ILE A 55 0.16 0.59 10.40
C ILE A 55 -0.46 -0.77 10.73
N SER A 56 -0.74 -1.55 9.69
CA SER A 56 -1.20 -2.93 9.81
C SER A 56 -0.14 -3.91 9.30
N GLN A 57 0.54 -3.56 8.21
CA GLN A 57 1.50 -4.43 7.54
C GLN A 57 2.73 -3.64 7.11
N ILE A 58 3.83 -4.36 6.95
CA ILE A 58 5.09 -3.82 6.45
C ILE A 58 5.50 -4.65 5.24
N TYR A 59 5.68 -3.98 4.10
CA TYR A 59 6.10 -4.57 2.84
C TYR A 59 7.58 -4.26 2.60
N GLU A 60 8.37 -5.28 2.27
CA GLU A 60 9.77 -5.12 1.88
C GLU A 60 9.90 -5.43 0.38
N THR A 61 10.39 -4.46 -0.40
CA THR A 61 10.57 -4.53 -1.86
C THR A 61 11.90 -3.91 -2.28
N ARG A 62 12.46 -4.31 -3.43
CA ARG A 62 13.65 -3.66 -4.00
C ARG A 62 13.33 -2.44 -4.87
N PHE A 63 12.07 -2.27 -5.23
CA PHE A 63 11.65 -1.24 -6.16
C PHE A 63 10.43 -0.50 -5.63
N TYR A 64 10.51 0.83 -5.64
CA TYR A 64 9.48 1.75 -5.17
C TYR A 64 9.63 3.09 -5.90
N GLU A 65 8.52 3.65 -6.38
CA GLU A 65 8.48 4.85 -7.22
C GLU A 65 7.65 5.97 -6.60
N ASP A 66 7.82 6.20 -5.30
CA ASP A 66 7.21 7.30 -4.55
C ASP A 66 5.67 7.38 -4.64
N GLN A 67 5.01 6.21 -4.67
CA GLN A 67 3.56 6.12 -4.73
C GLN A 67 2.93 6.09 -3.34
N ASN A 68 1.74 6.69 -3.21
CA ASN A 68 1.05 6.76 -1.91
C ASN A 68 0.34 5.47 -1.51
N ILE A 69 0.15 4.54 -2.46
CA ILE A 69 -0.54 3.27 -2.20
C ILE A 69 0.07 2.13 -3.00
N LEU A 70 -0.22 0.91 -2.55
CA LEU A 70 0.06 -0.32 -3.27
C LEU A 70 -1.15 -1.26 -3.23
N MET A 71 -1.21 -2.18 -4.18
CA MET A 71 -2.11 -3.34 -4.15
C MET A 71 -1.30 -4.61 -3.88
N ASP A 72 -1.72 -5.43 -2.92
CA ASP A 72 -1.17 -6.78 -2.71
C ASP A 72 -1.96 -7.78 -3.56
N GLU A 73 -1.30 -8.47 -4.49
CA GLU A 73 -1.98 -9.41 -5.39
C GLU A 73 -2.50 -10.66 -4.66
N ALA A 74 -1.94 -10.99 -3.49
CA ALA A 74 -2.37 -12.19 -2.76
C ALA A 74 -3.76 -12.04 -2.12
N ASP A 75 -4.23 -10.83 -1.85
CA ASP A 75 -5.57 -10.57 -1.29
C ASP A 75 -6.40 -9.56 -2.11
N GLY A 76 -5.81 -8.97 -3.16
CA GLY A 76 -6.43 -7.94 -3.99
C GLY A 76 -6.74 -6.65 -3.25
N GLN A 77 -6.18 -6.46 -2.04
CA GLN A 77 -6.45 -5.30 -1.21
C GLN A 77 -5.47 -4.17 -1.50
N ILE A 78 -5.98 -2.95 -1.34
CA ILE A 78 -5.20 -1.73 -1.45
C ILE A 78 -4.75 -1.30 -0.06
N TYR A 79 -3.49 -0.86 0.03
CA TYR A 79 -2.88 -0.39 1.25
C TYR A 79 -2.34 1.02 1.06
N ASP A 80 -2.63 1.91 2.01
CA ASP A 80 -2.02 3.23 2.09
C ASP A 80 -0.58 3.10 2.59
N ILE A 81 0.38 3.61 1.84
CA ILE A 81 1.79 3.72 2.24
C ILE A 81 1.93 4.96 3.11
N ARG A 82 2.23 4.77 4.40
CA ARG A 82 2.32 5.84 5.40
C ARG A 82 3.73 6.39 5.56
N GLN A 83 4.70 5.50 5.46
CA GLN A 83 6.11 5.84 5.59
C GLN A 83 6.95 4.87 4.75
N VAL A 84 8.04 5.38 4.21
CA VAL A 84 9.02 4.61 3.46
C VAL A 84 10.37 4.76 4.12
N THR A 85 11.02 3.64 4.40
CA THR A 85 12.35 3.60 4.99
C THR A 85 13.27 2.74 4.13
N ILE A 86 14.51 3.19 3.94
CA ILE A 86 15.53 2.37 3.26
C ILE A 86 15.91 1.21 4.20
N SER A 87 15.79 -0.02 3.70
CA SER A 87 16.07 -1.25 4.44
C SER A 87 17.01 -2.14 3.65
N GLY A 88 18.27 -2.21 4.07
CA GLY A 88 19.32 -3.01 3.41
C GLY A 88 19.52 -2.60 1.95
N THR A 89 19.06 -3.44 1.02
CA THR A 89 19.18 -3.22 -0.44
C THR A 89 17.86 -2.76 -1.09
N GLY A 90 16.85 -2.41 -0.30
CA GLY A 90 15.55 -2.00 -0.81
C GLY A 90 14.82 -1.06 0.14
N PHE A 91 13.50 -1.16 0.13
CA PHE A 91 12.57 -0.28 0.84
C PHE A 91 11.67 -1.12 1.75
N ALA A 92 11.43 -0.61 2.95
CA ALA A 92 10.36 -1.03 3.84
C ALA A 92 9.23 0.01 3.78
N LEU A 93 8.03 -0.45 3.44
CA LEU A 93 6.83 0.35 3.27
C LEU A 93 5.88 0.06 4.42
N ASP A 94 5.69 1.04 5.28
CA ASP A 94 4.77 0.98 6.41
C ASP A 94 3.35 1.26 5.92
N CYS A 95 2.49 0.25 5.99
CA CYS A 95 1.23 0.23 5.25
C CYS A 95 0.03 0.06 6.19
N THR A 96 -1.06 0.80 5.91
CA THR A 96 -2.38 0.57 6.51
C THR A 96 -3.34 0.04 5.47
N ARG A 97 -4.15 -0.97 5.79
CA ARG A 97 -5.24 -1.38 4.90
C ARG A 97 -6.16 -0.19 4.62
N ARG A 98 -6.41 0.09 3.34
CA ARG A 98 -7.23 1.21 2.93
C ARG A 98 -8.70 0.89 3.17
N THR A 99 -9.41 1.80 3.84
CA THR A 99 -10.86 1.70 4.02
C THR A 99 -11.55 2.10 2.70
N PRO A 100 -12.60 1.38 2.26
CA PRO A 100 -13.40 1.79 1.11
C PRO A 100 -13.88 3.24 1.25
N GLY A 101 -13.85 4.01 0.16
CA GLY A 101 -14.35 5.40 0.12
C GLY A 101 -13.30 6.50 0.36
N ARG A 102 -12.02 6.16 0.62
CA ARG A 102 -10.92 7.12 0.51
C ARG A 102 -10.49 7.21 -0.96
N GLY A 103 -10.76 8.34 -1.60
CA GLY A 103 -10.39 8.61 -3.00
C GLY A 103 -8.88 8.63 -3.24
N TYR A 104 -8.43 8.36 -4.48
CA TYR A 104 -7.02 8.17 -4.86
C TYR A 104 -6.10 9.32 -4.44
#